data_AF-A0A364JSR2-F1
#
_entry.id   AF-A0A364JSR2-F1
#
_cell.length_a   1.000
_cell.length_b   1.000
_cell.length_c   1.000
_cell.angle_alpha   90.00
_cell.angle_beta   90.00
_cell.angle_gamma   90.00
#
_symmetry.space_group_name_H-M   'P 1'
#
loop_
_entity.id
_entity.type
_entity.pdbx_description
1 polymer ?
#
loop_
_entity_poly.entity_id
_entity_poly.type
_entity_poly.pdbx_seq_one_letter_code
_entity_poly.pdbx_strand_id
1 'polypeptide(L)'
;MDAYCGDYFEDTTSCSCAGQNDQSDLSGTARDTQVMVPEAGLDLAFMAGECRSPGLHSRVIWRDALMAAFSDIHPLAAKTHVKWNDLSGETFIVREGGTGPQVHDLIVIRFAGEWQIPTIRQFNVGRDALLSMIAHGFGISLLARENEAAAPPGVVFRSILDEPGTIAFSAVWSPHNRNPALRKLLGLAGRLGRSHTDHRFATLQPVAFSDDTATRPFCRP
;
A
#
# COMPACT_ATOMS: atom_id res chain seq x y z
N MET A 1 -9.36 22.46 -10.98
CA MET A 1 -8.16 22.83 -10.20
C MET A 1 -8.15 21.83 -9.08
N ASP A 2 -7.67 20.64 -9.42
CA ASP A 2 -8.05 19.40 -8.75
C ASP A 2 -6.97 19.10 -7.73
N ALA A 3 -7.29 19.31 -6.46
CA ALA A 3 -6.40 18.92 -5.37
C ALA A 3 -6.22 17.40 -5.44
N TYR A 4 -4.99 16.96 -5.72
CA TYR A 4 -4.61 15.56 -5.70
C TYR A 4 -4.93 15.00 -4.31
N CYS A 5 -5.88 14.07 -4.27
CA CYS A 5 -6.41 13.53 -3.02
C CYS A 5 -5.37 12.68 -2.26
N GLY A 6 -4.30 12.23 -2.92
CA GLY A 6 -3.25 11.37 -2.34
C GLY A 6 -2.43 12.06 -1.24
N ASP A 7 -2.06 13.34 -1.42
CA ASP A 7 -1.25 14.10 -0.45
C ASP A 7 -1.92 14.18 0.92
N TYR A 8 -3.26 14.26 0.96
CA TYR A 8 -4.01 14.38 2.22
C TYR A 8 -3.99 13.11 3.07
N PHE A 9 -3.78 11.93 2.47
CA PHE A 9 -3.83 10.67 3.20
C PHE A 9 -2.47 10.27 3.77
N GLU A 10 -1.38 10.69 3.13
CA GLU A 10 -0.03 10.28 3.51
C GLU A 10 0.58 11.02 4.70
N ASP A 11 0.02 12.18 5.07
CA ASP A 11 0.46 13.01 6.21
C ASP A 11 -0.35 12.79 7.50
N THR A 12 -1.25 11.79 7.52
CA THR A 12 -2.00 11.45 8.74
C THR A 12 -1.26 10.47 9.63
N THR A 13 -1.50 10.57 10.95
CA THR A 13 -0.89 9.71 11.98
C THR A 13 -1.03 8.24 11.62
N SER A 14 0.11 7.59 11.40
CA SER A 14 0.23 6.18 11.04
C SER A 14 -0.32 5.29 12.16
N CYS A 15 -1.25 4.39 11.83
CA CYS A 15 -1.71 3.33 12.72
C CYS A 15 -1.24 1.99 12.15
N SER A 16 -0.43 1.23 12.89
CA SER A 16 -0.10 -0.16 12.54
C SER A 16 -1.02 -1.10 13.31
N CYS A 17 -1.91 -1.80 12.59
CA CYS A 17 -2.71 -2.88 13.14
C CYS A 17 -1.95 -4.19 12.94
N ALA A 18 -1.00 -4.53 13.81
CA ALA A 18 -0.41 -5.86 13.82
C ALA A 18 -1.48 -6.87 14.25
N GLY A 19 -1.78 -7.83 13.37
CA GLY A 19 -2.70 -8.92 13.66
C GLY A 19 -2.09 -9.87 14.69
N GLN A 20 -2.82 -10.17 15.76
CA GLN A 20 -2.52 -11.30 16.62
C GLN A 20 -2.67 -12.58 15.80
N ASN A 21 -1.55 -13.24 15.51
CA ASN A 21 -1.51 -14.68 15.28
C ASN A 21 -0.47 -15.29 16.22
N ASP A 22 -0.86 -16.45 16.70
CA ASP A 22 -0.34 -17.18 17.86
C ASP A 22 1.13 -17.59 17.74
N GLN A 23 1.86 -17.30 18.82
CA GLN A 23 3.05 -17.96 19.38
C GLN A 23 4.10 -18.64 18.47
N SER A 24 5.24 -17.98 18.29
CA SER A 24 6.56 -18.63 18.34
C SER A 24 7.64 -17.64 18.78
N ASP A 25 8.29 -17.95 19.90
CA ASP A 25 9.43 -17.23 20.46
C ASP A 25 10.53 -16.96 19.43
N LEU A 26 10.74 -15.69 19.08
CA LEU A 26 12.02 -15.17 18.63
C LEU A 26 12.24 -13.80 19.28
N SER A 27 13.21 -13.78 20.20
CA SER A 27 13.69 -12.64 20.97
C SER A 27 14.01 -11.43 20.08
N GLY A 28 13.12 -10.45 20.10
CA GLY A 28 13.32 -9.14 19.47
C GLY A 28 12.21 -8.18 19.90
N THR A 29 12.33 -7.65 21.12
CA THR A 29 11.57 -6.52 21.71
C THR A 29 10.41 -5.95 20.88
N ALA A 30 9.30 -6.69 20.79
CA ALA A 30 8.01 -6.14 20.41
C ALA A 30 7.49 -5.33 21.61
N ARG A 31 7.97 -4.09 21.72
CA ARG A 31 7.36 -3.13 22.65
C ARG A 31 6.02 -2.74 22.05
N ASP A 32 4.95 -3.10 22.77
CA ASP A 32 3.60 -2.55 22.72
C ASP A 32 3.45 -1.32 21.82
N THR A 33 3.02 -1.51 20.57
CA THR A 33 2.46 -0.41 19.78
C THR A 33 0.99 -0.32 20.15
N GLN A 34 0.71 0.28 21.31
CA GLN A 34 -0.63 0.78 21.60
C GLN A 34 -0.99 1.77 20.49
N VAL A 35 -2.14 1.57 19.84
CA VAL A 35 -2.71 2.57 18.94
C VAL A 35 -3.00 3.81 19.78
N MET A 36 -2.09 4.78 19.74
CA MET A 36 -2.25 6.06 20.41
C MET A 36 -3.15 6.92 19.55
N VAL A 37 -4.46 6.77 19.72
CA VAL A 37 -5.41 7.81 19.34
C VAL A 37 -5.20 8.94 20.35
N PRO A 38 -4.68 10.12 19.97
CA PRO A 38 -4.48 11.19 20.92
C PRO A 38 -5.81 11.55 21.58
N GLU A 39 -5.83 11.75 22.90
CA GLU A 39 -6.98 12.33 23.62
C GLU A 39 -7.39 13.69 23.04
N ALA A 40 -6.51 14.33 22.28
CA ALA A 40 -6.78 15.52 21.48
C ALA A 40 -7.30 15.15 20.06
N GLY A 41 -8.56 14.71 19.98
CA GLY A 41 -9.44 15.01 18.84
C GLY A 41 -9.14 14.41 17.45
N LEU A 42 -8.11 13.57 17.28
CA LEU A 42 -7.88 12.87 16.01
C LEU A 42 -8.61 11.52 16.01
N ASP A 43 -9.90 11.62 15.72
CA ASP A 43 -10.90 10.59 15.93
C ASP A 43 -11.03 9.61 14.73
N LEU A 44 -10.10 9.73 13.76
CA LEU A 44 -10.02 9.00 12.50
C LEU A 44 -8.56 8.97 12.00
N ALA A 45 -8.08 7.79 11.61
CA ALA A 45 -6.80 7.60 10.94
C ALA A 45 -7.01 6.92 9.58
N PHE A 46 -6.04 7.06 8.68
CA PHE A 46 -6.00 6.32 7.42
C PHE A 46 -4.79 5.39 7.39
N MET A 47 -4.96 4.22 6.77
CA MET A 47 -3.88 3.25 6.66
C MET A 47 -3.98 2.44 5.37
N ALA A 48 -2.83 2.00 4.88
CA ALA A 48 -2.75 0.92 3.91
C ALA A 48 -3.04 -0.42 4.60
N GLY A 49 -3.78 -1.29 3.93
CA GLY A 49 -4.28 -2.56 4.44
C GLY A 49 -5.70 -2.50 5.02
N GLU A 50 -6.21 -3.69 5.37
CA GLU A 50 -7.45 -3.85 6.13
C GLU A 50 -7.10 -3.96 7.62
N CYS A 51 -7.61 -3.06 8.46
CA CYS A 51 -7.49 -3.24 9.91
C CYS A 51 -8.59 -4.18 10.42
N ARG A 52 -8.19 -5.25 11.10
CA ARG A 52 -9.06 -6.23 11.76
C ARG A 52 -8.82 -6.28 13.27
N SER A 53 -8.65 -5.12 13.90
CA SER A 53 -8.49 -5.03 15.35
C SER A 53 -9.86 -4.95 16.05
N PRO A 54 -10.16 -5.81 17.04
CA PRO A 54 -11.44 -5.79 17.77
C PRO A 54 -11.77 -4.45 18.45
N GLY A 55 -10.75 -3.63 18.74
CA GLY A 55 -10.90 -2.32 19.39
C GLY A 55 -11.15 -1.15 18.43
N LEU A 56 -11.18 -1.39 17.12
CA LEU A 56 -11.28 -0.34 16.10
C LEU A 56 -12.35 -0.70 15.06
N HIS A 57 -13.10 0.31 14.64
CA HIS A 57 -13.89 0.20 13.42
C HIS A 57 -13.03 0.57 12.23
N SER A 58 -13.19 -0.16 11.12
CA SER A 58 -12.48 0.12 9.87
C SER A 58 -13.43 0.08 8.69
N ARG A 59 -13.09 0.83 7.63
CA ARG A 59 -13.78 0.78 6.35
C ARG A 59 -12.82 1.08 5.22
N VAL A 60 -12.77 0.18 4.24
CA VAL A 60 -12.04 0.39 2.99
C VAL A 60 -12.67 1.57 2.24
N ILE A 61 -11.84 2.54 1.89
CA ILE A 61 -12.23 3.75 1.16
C ILE A 61 -12.00 3.56 -0.33
N TRP A 62 -10.82 3.05 -0.70
CA TRP A 62 -10.50 2.63 -2.06
C TRP A 62 -9.48 1.49 -2.04
N ARG A 63 -9.17 0.96 -3.22
CA ARG A 63 -8.06 0.05 -3.45
C ARG A 63 -7.19 0.61 -4.57
N ASP A 64 -5.88 0.40 -4.48
CA ASP A 64 -4.95 0.77 -5.54
C ASP A 64 -3.88 -0.30 -5.78
N ALA A 65 -3.30 -0.29 -6.98
CA ALA A 65 -2.23 -1.22 -7.33
C ALA A 65 -0.92 -0.83 -6.63
N LEU A 66 -0.23 -1.82 -6.10
CA LEU A 66 1.13 -1.66 -5.58
C LEU A 66 2.12 -1.65 -6.75
N MET A 67 3.01 -0.67 -6.75
CA MET A 67 4.00 -0.46 -7.78
C MET A 67 5.38 -0.36 -7.13
N ALA A 68 6.41 -0.84 -7.83
CA ALA A 68 7.79 -0.57 -7.47
C ALA A 68 8.27 0.71 -8.18
N ALA A 69 8.88 1.62 -7.42
CA ALA A 69 9.44 2.87 -7.92
C ALA A 69 10.96 2.81 -7.95
N PHE A 70 11.52 3.25 -9.08
CA PHE A 70 12.94 3.18 -9.41
C PHE A 70 13.45 4.53 -9.90
N SER A 71 14.76 4.72 -9.84
CA SER A 71 15.43 5.68 -10.72
C SER A 71 15.27 5.26 -12.19
N ASP A 72 15.18 6.20 -13.13
CA ASP A 72 15.13 5.92 -14.57
C ASP A 72 16.42 5.26 -15.12
N ILE A 73 17.55 5.46 -14.44
CA ILE A 73 18.83 4.80 -14.73
C ILE A 73 18.95 3.41 -14.09
N HIS A 74 17.96 2.96 -13.32
CA HIS A 74 18.00 1.64 -12.68
C HIS A 74 17.79 0.52 -13.73
N PRO A 75 18.53 -0.61 -13.69
CA PRO A 75 18.37 -1.69 -14.68
C PRO A 75 16.93 -2.24 -14.78
N LEU A 76 16.22 -2.35 -13.65
CA LEU A 76 14.83 -2.80 -13.63
C LEU A 76 13.84 -1.79 -14.22
N ALA A 77 14.22 -0.51 -14.36
CA ALA A 77 13.38 0.51 -15.00
C ALA A 77 13.20 0.24 -16.50
N ALA A 78 14.12 -0.48 -17.15
CA ALA A 78 13.99 -0.87 -18.56
C ALA A 78 12.94 -1.98 -18.79
N LYS A 79 12.56 -2.74 -17.75
CA LYS A 79 11.50 -3.75 -17.85
C LYS A 79 10.13 -3.07 -17.94
N THR A 80 9.14 -3.74 -18.53
CA THR A 80 7.74 -3.26 -18.52
C THR A 80 7.05 -3.54 -17.18
N HIS A 81 7.41 -4.67 -16.56
CA HIS A 81 6.89 -5.15 -15.27
C HIS A 81 8.04 -5.84 -14.53
N VAL A 82 7.94 -5.93 -13.21
CA VAL A 82 8.92 -6.63 -12.35
C VAL A 82 8.22 -7.76 -11.60
N LYS A 83 8.99 -8.70 -11.05
CA LYS A 83 8.50 -9.71 -10.11
C LYS A 83 9.11 -9.50 -8.73
N TRP A 84 8.50 -10.02 -7.66
CA TRP A 84 9.08 -9.95 -6.31
C TRP A 84 10.51 -10.51 -6.24
N ASN A 85 10.77 -11.60 -6.96
CA ASN A 85 12.11 -12.17 -7.07
C ASN A 85 13.14 -11.19 -7.68
N ASP A 86 12.74 -10.34 -8.63
CA ASP A 86 13.63 -9.32 -9.21
C ASP A 86 14.04 -8.26 -8.17
N LEU A 87 13.21 -8.04 -7.14
CA LEU A 87 13.41 -7.02 -6.11
C LEU A 87 14.18 -7.55 -4.89
N SER A 88 14.39 -8.87 -4.79
CA SER A 88 14.99 -9.52 -3.63
C SER A 88 16.42 -9.09 -3.31
N GLY A 89 17.19 -8.71 -4.33
CA GLY A 89 18.57 -8.22 -4.19
C GLY A 89 18.69 -6.72 -4.00
N GLU A 90 17.58 -5.98 -4.03
CA GLU A 90 17.59 -4.53 -4.04
C GLU A 90 17.57 -3.93 -2.62
N THR A 91 17.96 -2.66 -2.51
CA THR A 91 17.81 -1.90 -1.27
C THR A 91 16.53 -1.08 -1.32
N PHE A 92 15.61 -1.39 -0.42
CA PHE A 92 14.40 -0.60 -0.22
C PHE A 92 14.69 0.61 0.68
N ILE A 93 14.18 1.76 0.27
CA ILE A 93 14.13 2.97 1.09
C ILE A 93 12.67 3.29 1.40
N VAL A 94 12.38 3.51 2.68
CA VAL A 94 11.03 3.80 3.18
C VAL A 94 11.07 4.99 4.13
N ARG A 95 9.92 5.63 4.33
CA ARG A 95 9.78 6.68 5.34
C ARG A 95 9.68 6.09 6.74
N GLU A 96 10.10 6.83 7.75
CA GLU A 96 9.80 6.50 9.16
C GLU A 96 8.35 6.89 9.54
N GLY A 97 7.83 7.97 8.94
CA GLY A 97 6.49 8.50 9.19
C GLY A 97 5.48 8.24 8.07
N GLY A 98 4.26 8.75 8.26
CA GLY A 98 3.17 8.59 7.29
C GLY A 98 2.87 7.12 6.99
N THR A 99 2.82 6.76 5.71
CA THR A 99 2.61 5.37 5.25
C THR A 99 3.85 4.48 5.31
N GLY A 100 5.00 5.03 5.74
CA GLY A 100 6.29 4.35 5.77
C GLY A 100 6.32 3.02 6.54
N PRO A 101 5.81 2.96 7.78
CA PRO A 101 5.72 1.72 8.54
C PRO A 101 4.88 0.64 7.84
N GLN A 102 3.76 1.00 7.21
CA GLN A 102 2.94 0.04 6.46
C GLN A 102 3.66 -0.50 5.23
N VAL A 103 4.42 0.35 4.53
CA VAL A 103 5.24 -0.08 3.39
C VAL A 103 6.35 -1.03 3.85
N HIS A 104 7.01 -0.72 4.96
CA HIS A 104 8.00 -1.61 5.58
C HIS A 104 7.40 -2.99 5.87
N ASP A 105 6.27 -3.04 6.59
CA ASP A 105 5.61 -4.29 6.96
C ASP A 105 5.14 -5.06 5.73
N LEU A 106 4.66 -4.37 4.69
CA LEU A 106 4.28 -4.98 3.42
C LEU A 106 5.47 -5.64 2.73
N ILE A 107 6.63 -4.98 2.69
CA ILE A 107 7.87 -5.59 2.16
C ILE A 107 8.19 -6.86 2.96
N VAL A 108 8.24 -6.76 4.29
CA VAL A 108 8.55 -7.92 5.14
C VAL A 108 7.59 -9.09 4.88
N ILE A 109 6.27 -8.84 4.83
CA ILE A 109 5.25 -9.87 4.62
C ILE A 109 5.37 -10.49 3.22
N ARG A 110 5.68 -9.71 2.18
CA ARG A 110 5.78 -10.23 0.80
C ARG A 110 7.04 -11.05 0.58
N PHE A 111 8.10 -10.74 1.30
CA PHE A 111 9.33 -11.53 1.26
C PHE A 111 9.30 -12.73 2.22
N ALA A 112 8.47 -12.70 3.26
CA ALA A 112 8.38 -13.77 4.24
C ALA A 112 7.97 -15.10 3.59
N GLY A 113 8.84 -16.12 3.71
CA GLY A 113 8.55 -17.51 3.35
C GLY A 113 9.14 -18.00 2.02
N GLU A 114 9.33 -17.11 1.04
CA GLU A 114 9.84 -17.49 -0.30
C GLU A 114 11.24 -16.94 -0.59
N TRP A 115 11.63 -15.82 0.03
CA TRP A 115 12.87 -15.12 -0.26
C TRP A 115 13.54 -14.57 0.99
N GLN A 116 14.82 -14.21 0.88
CA GLN A 116 15.48 -13.44 1.92
C GLN A 116 14.89 -12.03 1.96
N ILE A 117 14.61 -11.53 3.17
CA ILE A 117 14.14 -10.15 3.35
C ILE A 117 15.22 -9.19 2.84
N PRO A 118 14.89 -8.26 1.92
CA PRO A 118 15.85 -7.34 1.33
C PRO A 118 16.33 -6.32 2.38
N THR A 119 17.37 -5.56 2.04
CA THR A 119 17.80 -4.46 2.92
C THR A 119 16.76 -3.35 2.89
N ILE A 120 16.20 -3.01 4.05
CA ILE A 120 15.23 -1.91 4.19
C ILE A 120 15.85 -0.79 5.02
N ARG A 121 15.96 0.41 4.45
CA ARG A 121 16.48 1.62 5.11
C ARG A 121 15.35 2.59 5.34
N GLN A 122 15.17 3.01 6.59
CA GLN A 122 14.16 4.00 6.96
C GLN A 122 14.79 5.40 6.97
N PHE A 123 14.03 6.40 6.51
CA PHE A 123 14.44 7.79 6.50
C PHE A 123 13.33 8.68 7.07
N ASN A 124 13.71 9.60 7.96
CA ASN A 124 12.81 10.64 8.44
C ASN A 124 12.65 11.77 7.40
N VAL A 125 11.93 11.49 6.33
CA VAL A 125 11.69 12.41 5.22
C VAL A 125 10.23 12.37 4.76
N GLY A 126 9.75 13.46 4.16
CA GLY A 126 8.46 13.51 3.48
C GLY A 126 8.46 12.71 2.16
N ARG A 127 7.28 12.54 1.54
CA ARG A 127 7.13 11.79 0.28
C ARG A 127 8.03 12.32 -0.82
N ASP A 128 7.99 13.62 -1.10
CA ASP A 128 8.68 14.21 -2.23
C ASP A 128 10.21 14.10 -2.10
N ALA A 129 10.71 14.18 -0.86
CA ALA A 129 12.11 13.92 -0.55
C ALA A 129 12.48 12.45 -0.79
N LEU A 130 11.62 11.49 -0.39
CA LEU A 130 11.82 10.08 -0.71
C LEU A 130 11.86 9.84 -2.23
N LEU A 131 10.91 10.39 -2.99
CA LEU A 131 10.88 10.27 -4.45
C LEU A 131 12.13 10.88 -5.09
N SER A 132 12.61 12.02 -4.57
CA SER A 132 13.86 12.62 -5.01
C SER A 132 15.06 11.72 -4.74
N MET A 133 15.12 11.05 -3.60
CA MET A 133 16.17 10.08 -3.29
C MET A 133 16.12 8.86 -4.24
N ILE A 134 14.92 8.38 -4.57
CA ILE A 134 14.74 7.31 -5.57
C ILE A 134 15.29 7.78 -6.93
N ALA A 135 14.92 8.98 -7.38
CA ALA A 135 15.40 9.53 -8.66
C ALA A 135 16.94 9.55 -8.75
N HIS A 136 17.62 9.85 -7.64
CA HIS A 136 19.08 9.87 -7.54
C HIS A 136 19.71 8.49 -7.26
N GLY A 137 18.93 7.41 -7.28
CA GLY A 137 19.44 6.04 -7.18
C GLY A 137 19.85 5.59 -5.77
N PHE A 138 19.33 6.22 -4.70
CA PHE A 138 19.62 5.79 -3.31
C PHE A 138 19.03 4.42 -2.95
N GLY A 139 18.04 3.96 -3.72
CA GLY A 139 17.36 2.68 -3.58
C GLY A 139 16.01 2.71 -4.27
N ILE A 140 15.23 1.67 -4.05
CA ILE A 140 13.88 1.50 -4.60
C ILE A 140 12.83 1.64 -3.50
N SER A 141 11.57 1.82 -3.85
CA SER A 141 10.49 1.78 -2.86
C SER A 141 9.21 1.21 -3.45
N LEU A 142 8.24 0.92 -2.59
CA LEU A 142 6.89 0.52 -3.00
C LEU A 142 5.93 1.65 -2.74
N LEU A 143 5.11 1.97 -3.73
CA LEU A 143 4.11 3.02 -3.65
C LEU A 143 2.83 2.58 -4.34
N ALA A 144 1.71 3.20 -3.96
CA ALA A 144 0.46 3.06 -4.70
C ALA A 144 0.60 3.72 -6.07
N ARG A 145 -0.04 3.13 -7.09
CA ARG A 145 -0.04 3.64 -8.48
C ARG A 145 -0.48 5.08 -8.58
N GLU A 146 -1.36 5.56 -7.71
CA GLU A 146 -1.78 6.97 -7.66
C GLU A 146 -0.61 7.97 -7.57
N ASN A 147 0.54 7.56 -7.02
CA ASN A 147 1.74 8.38 -6.92
C ASN A 147 2.46 8.56 -8.27
N GLU A 148 2.19 7.72 -9.27
CA GLU A 148 2.87 7.75 -10.58
C GLU A 148 2.62 9.08 -11.31
N ALA A 149 1.40 9.61 -11.23
CA ALA A 149 1.04 10.84 -11.94
C ALA A 149 1.69 12.12 -11.35
N ALA A 150 2.10 12.08 -10.08
CA ALA A 150 2.79 13.17 -9.40
C ALA A 150 4.29 12.92 -9.21
N ALA A 151 4.83 11.87 -9.83
CA ALA A 151 6.23 11.52 -9.71
C ALA A 151 7.15 12.60 -10.30
N PRO A 152 8.24 12.98 -9.61
CA PRO A 152 9.21 13.89 -10.19
C PRO A 152 9.95 13.22 -11.37
N PRO A 153 10.55 14.01 -12.27
CA PRO A 153 11.40 13.48 -13.33
C PRO A 153 12.51 12.57 -12.77
N GLY A 154 12.83 11.51 -13.49
CA GLY A 154 13.83 10.52 -13.08
C GLY A 154 13.28 9.42 -12.18
N VAL A 155 11.98 9.42 -11.82
CA VAL A 155 11.33 8.29 -11.15
C VAL A 155 10.45 7.52 -12.12
N VAL A 156 10.58 6.20 -12.10
CA VAL A 156 9.86 5.29 -12.97
C VAL A 156 9.14 4.25 -12.15
N PHE A 157 7.85 4.03 -12.44
CA PHE A 157 7.02 3.05 -11.76
C PHE A 157 6.88 1.79 -12.61
N ARG A 158 6.96 0.62 -11.98
CA ARG A 158 6.69 -0.68 -12.62
C ARG A 158 5.71 -1.49 -11.79
N SER A 159 4.73 -2.07 -12.47
CA SER A 159 3.80 -3.00 -11.84
C SER A 159 4.54 -4.27 -11.45
N ILE A 160 4.17 -4.83 -10.29
CA ILE A 160 4.68 -6.11 -9.80
C ILE A 160 3.73 -7.21 -10.30
N LEU A 161 4.20 -8.06 -11.20
CA LEU A 161 3.37 -8.99 -11.96
C LEU A 161 2.76 -10.10 -11.08
N ASP A 162 3.51 -10.54 -10.09
CA ASP A 162 3.17 -11.59 -9.14
C ASP A 162 2.61 -11.05 -7.81
N GLU A 163 2.23 -9.77 -7.76
CA GLU A 163 1.48 -9.22 -6.62
C GLU A 163 0.03 -9.73 -6.65
N PRO A 164 -0.49 -10.34 -5.57
CA PRO A 164 -1.81 -10.99 -5.54
C PRO A 164 -3.02 -10.07 -5.75
N GLY A 165 -2.83 -8.75 -5.88
CA GLY A 165 -3.90 -7.83 -6.24
C GLY A 165 -3.64 -6.39 -5.83
N THR A 166 -4.73 -5.67 -5.53
CA THR A 166 -4.68 -4.28 -5.08
C THR A 166 -4.68 -4.19 -3.56
N ILE A 167 -3.96 -3.19 -3.03
CA ILE A 167 -3.90 -2.89 -1.61
C ILE A 167 -5.10 -2.02 -1.24
N ALA A 168 -5.78 -2.37 -0.14
CA ALA A 168 -6.85 -1.57 0.41
C ALA A 168 -6.30 -0.35 1.14
N PHE A 169 -6.97 0.78 1.02
CA PHE A 169 -6.72 1.97 1.83
C PHE A 169 -7.95 2.20 2.69
N SER A 170 -7.76 2.07 4.00
CA SER A 170 -8.85 2.03 4.97
C SER A 170 -8.82 3.24 5.87
N ALA A 171 -10.01 3.73 6.21
CA ALA A 171 -10.19 4.63 7.35
C ALA A 171 -10.45 3.79 8.60
N VAL A 172 -9.83 4.16 9.71
CA VAL A 172 -9.91 3.45 10.99
C VAL A 172 -10.23 4.45 12.10
N TRP A 173 -11.17 4.10 12.97
CA TRP A 173 -11.62 4.98 14.05
C TRP A 173 -12.04 4.19 15.29
N SER A 174 -12.08 4.89 16.43
CA SER A 174 -12.57 4.31 17.69
C SER A 174 -14.09 4.06 17.61
N PRO A 175 -14.59 2.89 18.05
CA PRO A 175 -16.04 2.63 18.18
C PRO A 175 -16.76 3.64 19.09
N HIS A 176 -16.01 4.25 20.02
CA HIS A 176 -16.52 5.20 21.00
C HIS A 176 -16.62 6.64 20.46
N ASN A 177 -16.15 6.89 19.24
CA ASN A 177 -16.22 8.20 18.62
C ASN A 177 -17.69 8.59 18.35
N ARG A 178 -18.15 9.67 19.00
CA ARG A 178 -19.50 10.24 18.85
C ARG A 178 -19.52 11.52 18.01
N ASN A 179 -18.39 11.93 17.44
CA ASN A 179 -18.26 13.17 16.69
C ASN A 179 -19.12 13.11 15.41
N PRO A 180 -20.13 13.99 15.23
CA PRO A 180 -20.94 14.01 14.02
C PRO A 180 -20.13 14.33 12.76
N ALA A 181 -18.96 14.97 12.89
CA ALA A 181 -18.04 15.22 11.79
C ALA A 181 -17.48 13.92 11.19
N LEU A 182 -17.28 12.86 11.99
CA LEU A 182 -16.80 11.56 11.52
C LEU A 182 -17.68 11.01 10.41
N ARG A 183 -19.01 11.00 10.60
CA ARG A 183 -19.95 10.49 9.59
C ARG A 183 -19.89 11.29 8.29
N LYS A 184 -19.76 12.61 8.39
CA LYS A 184 -19.62 13.49 7.21
C LYS A 184 -18.31 13.23 6.47
N LEU A 185 -17.21 13.09 7.22
CA LEU A 185 -15.88 12.83 6.67
C LEU A 185 -15.81 11.44 6.02
N LEU A 186 -16.36 10.40 6.65
CA LEU A 186 -16.52 9.08 6.04
C LEU A 186 -17.39 9.15 4.77
N GLY A 187 -18.47 9.94 4.78
CA GLY A 187 -19.28 10.19 3.59
C GLY A 187 -18.47 10.81 2.44
N LEU A 188 -17.63 11.80 2.75
CA LEU A 188 -16.72 12.45 1.79
C LEU A 188 -15.65 11.48 1.27
N ALA A 189 -14.94 10.80 2.17
CA ALA A 189 -13.91 9.82 1.82
C ALA A 189 -14.47 8.73 0.90
N GLY A 190 -15.67 8.21 1.19
CA GLY A 190 -16.31 7.20 0.35
C GLY A 190 -16.71 7.72 -1.05
N ARG A 191 -16.97 9.02 -1.20
CA ARG A 191 -17.18 9.62 -2.55
C ARG A 191 -15.87 9.76 -3.30
N LEU A 192 -14.81 10.22 -2.62
CA LEU A 192 -13.48 10.36 -3.20
C LEU A 192 -12.92 9.02 -3.65
N GLY A 193 -13.09 7.96 -2.85
CA GLY A 193 -12.69 6.61 -3.23
C GLY A 193 -13.43 6.06 -4.46
N ARG A 194 -14.71 6.40 -4.63
CA ARG A 194 -15.47 6.03 -5.85
C ARG A 194 -14.97 6.78 -7.09
N SER A 195 -14.69 8.07 -6.98
CA SER A 195 -14.10 8.83 -8.09
C SER A 195 -12.70 8.32 -8.47
N HIS A 196 -11.92 7.84 -7.49
CA HIS A 196 -10.63 7.21 -7.72
C HIS A 196 -10.74 5.88 -8.49
N THR A 197 -11.83 5.15 -8.24
CA THR A 197 -12.20 3.90 -8.92
C THR A 197 -12.68 4.22 -10.34
N ASP A 198 -13.71 5.06 -10.51
CA ASP A 198 -14.40 5.29 -11.79
C ASP A 198 -13.52 5.90 -12.89
N HIS A 199 -12.59 6.81 -12.57
CA HIS A 199 -11.72 7.40 -13.59
C HIS A 199 -10.63 6.46 -14.14
N ARG A 200 -10.37 5.34 -13.47
CA ARG A 200 -9.18 4.51 -13.73
C ARG A 200 -9.48 3.08 -14.16
N PHE A 201 -10.72 2.59 -13.97
CA PHE A 201 -11.20 1.38 -14.65
C PHE A 201 -11.51 1.60 -16.13
N ALA A 202 -11.56 2.85 -16.61
CA ALA A 202 -11.74 3.15 -18.04
C ALA A 202 -10.52 2.82 -18.93
N THR A 203 -9.34 2.56 -18.35
CA THR A 203 -8.09 2.30 -19.11
C THR A 203 -7.58 0.86 -18.96
N LEU A 204 -8.20 0.04 -18.13
CA LEU A 204 -7.90 -1.38 -18.07
C LEU A 204 -8.85 -2.11 -19.01
N GLN A 205 -8.36 -2.50 -20.19
CA GLN A 205 -9.08 -3.50 -20.97
C GLN A 205 -9.22 -4.76 -20.11
N PRO A 206 -10.39 -5.43 -20.13
CA PRO A 206 -10.50 -6.73 -19.49
C PRO A 206 -9.47 -7.65 -20.15
N VAL A 207 -8.59 -8.24 -19.35
CA VAL A 207 -7.86 -9.43 -19.78
C VAL A 207 -8.95 -10.47 -20.02
N ALA A 208 -9.27 -10.72 -21.28
CA ALA A 208 -10.16 -11.79 -21.67
C ALA A 208 -9.54 -13.09 -21.16
N PHE A 209 -10.14 -13.67 -20.12
CA PHE A 209 -9.94 -15.07 -19.82
C PHE A 209 -10.50 -15.83 -21.03
N SER A 210 -9.60 -16.30 -21.89
CA SER A 210 -9.93 -17.21 -22.97
C SER A 210 -10.34 -18.52 -22.31
N ASP A 211 -11.64 -18.72 -22.17
CA ASP A 211 -12.25 -19.98 -21.80
C ASP A 211 -12.15 -20.89 -23.04
N ASP A 212 -10.99 -21.55 -23.17
CA ASP A 212 -10.75 -22.54 -24.22
C ASP A 212 -10.39 -23.86 -23.55
N THR A 213 -11.40 -24.70 -23.36
CA THR A 213 -11.33 -26.08 -23.84
C THR A 213 -12.73 -26.70 -23.84
N ALA A 214 -13.29 -26.72 -25.04
CA ALA A 214 -14.43 -27.52 -25.42
C ALA A 214 -14.25 -29.01 -25.08
N THR A 215 -15.27 -29.58 -24.44
CA THR A 215 -16.03 -30.74 -24.90
C THR A 215 -15.27 -31.94 -25.49
N ARG A 216 -15.40 -33.11 -24.85
CA ARG A 216 -15.63 -34.42 -25.52
C ARG A 216 -16.11 -35.47 -24.51
N PRO A 217 -16.77 -36.56 -24.95
CA PRO A 217 -18.15 -36.82 -24.55
C PRO A 217 -18.30 -38.10 -23.70
N PHE A 218 -19.51 -38.22 -23.14
CA PHE A 218 -20.16 -39.40 -22.59
C PHE A 218 -19.53 -40.76 -22.93
N CYS A 219 -19.20 -41.52 -21.88
CA CYS A 219 -19.47 -42.95 -21.80
C CYS A 219 -20.03 -43.25 -20.41
N ARG A 220 -21.19 -43.91 -20.38
CA ARG A 220 -21.85 -44.44 -19.19
C ARG A 220 -22.37 -45.84 -19.59
N PRO A 221 -22.59 -46.67 -18.57
CA PRO A 221 -21.62 -47.54 -17.92
C PRO A 221 -21.21 -48.76 -18.77
#